data_AF-A0A3B5QS73-F1
#
_entry.id   AF-A0A3B5QS73-F1
#
_cell.length_a   1.000
_cell.length_b   1.000
_cell.length_c   1.000
_cell.angle_alpha   90.00
_cell.angle_beta   90.00
_cell.angle_gamma   90.00
#
_symmetry.space_group_name_H-M   'P 1'
#
loop_
_entity.id
_entity.type
_entity.pdbx_description
1 polymer ?
#
loop_
_entity_poly.entity_id
_entity_poly.type
_entity_poly.pdbx_seq_one_letter_code
_entity_poly.pdbx_strand_id
1 'polypeptide(L)'
;STGLANMSFTVDHHFMGPSSYRKARPASVSSSGFHSQQRRRLTYSQPTSIESLETFNGDMTRRSEKEILQALNDRFAGYIDKVRNLEMHNRNLEAEAAALRQSQAGRISVGEHYERELNDLRGLLQQLTGEKTRAALEHEHLEEDIQHLRVRLEDEARSREELEAAARAMKKYVEECRLTRLELDKKLRALEEEAAFLKKNHEEEVAELLAQIQGAQVSFDLRDTLKADVTSALREIRSQLDSHASKSAVHAEEWFKVRMERLSDAARSNQDAIRGSQEEIAEYRRQLQGRTIELETLRGAKESLERQRMENFCVFISQETINQLDNELKTTKWEMASQLRDYQELLNVKMALDIEIAAYRKLLEGEENRFVSGGSPYTYLESRISAHIKVKSEEISDTVIVEEQTDETQVTEVTEEGQREQRRDLWVAGTQDHSGVKTR
;
A
#
# COMPACT_ATOMS: atom_id res chain seq x y z
N SER A 1 -39.35 21.47 -6.67
CA SER A 1 -39.67 20.09 -6.27
C SER A 1 -39.31 19.17 -7.43
N THR A 2 -38.06 18.71 -7.45
CA THR A 2 -37.57 17.62 -8.29
C THR A 2 -36.21 17.25 -7.69
N GLY A 3 -36.19 16.13 -6.95
CA GLY A 3 -35.04 15.67 -6.20
C GLY A 3 -33.98 15.11 -7.12
N LEU A 4 -32.77 15.68 -7.05
CA LEU A 4 -31.56 15.08 -7.60
C LEU A 4 -31.06 14.05 -6.59
N ALA A 5 -31.25 12.78 -6.93
CA ALA A 5 -30.68 11.67 -6.19
C ALA A 5 -29.15 11.65 -6.43
N ASN A 6 -28.39 12.04 -5.41
CA ASN A 6 -26.96 11.77 -5.31
C ASN A 6 -26.76 10.25 -5.24
N MET A 7 -26.25 9.66 -6.31
CA MET A 7 -25.70 8.30 -6.29
C MET A 7 -24.19 8.41 -5.99
N SER A 8 -23.86 8.40 -4.70
CA SER A 8 -22.50 8.21 -4.21
C SER A 8 -22.08 6.76 -4.42
N PHE A 9 -21.17 6.51 -5.36
CA PHE A 9 -20.45 5.23 -5.43
C PHE A 9 -19.28 5.27 -4.45
N THR A 10 -19.49 4.69 -3.27
CA THR A 10 -18.40 4.26 -2.38
C THR A 10 -17.83 2.97 -2.93
N VAL A 11 -16.65 3.04 -3.55
CA VAL A 11 -15.84 1.85 -3.86
C VAL A 11 -15.04 1.54 -2.60
N ASP A 12 -15.56 0.59 -1.82
CA ASP A 12 -14.84 0.00 -0.69
C ASP A 12 -13.62 -0.77 -1.23
N HIS A 13 -12.44 -0.18 -1.07
CA HIS A 13 -11.16 -0.87 -1.22
C HIS A 13 -11.01 -1.93 -0.11
N HIS A 14 -11.51 -3.14 -0.36
CA HIS A 14 -11.11 -4.32 0.41
C HIS A 14 -9.74 -4.78 -0.07
N PHE A 15 -8.72 -4.24 0.59
CA PHE A 15 -7.35 -4.73 0.54
C PHE A 15 -7.34 -6.15 1.15
N MET A 16 -7.31 -7.18 0.30
CA MET A 16 -6.99 -8.54 0.76
C MET A 16 -5.53 -8.54 1.23
N GLY A 17 -5.34 -8.79 2.52
CA GLY A 17 -4.04 -8.87 3.16
C GLY A 17 -3.16 -10.01 2.62
N PRO A 18 -1.85 -9.97 2.90
CA PRO A 18 -0.93 -11.03 2.49
C PRO A 18 -1.14 -12.26 3.39
N SER A 19 -1.86 -13.26 2.88
CA SER A 19 -1.91 -14.58 3.52
C SER A 19 -0.56 -15.27 3.32
N SER A 20 0.24 -15.25 4.38
CA SER A 20 1.44 -16.05 4.55
C SER A 20 1.12 -17.54 4.37
N TYR A 21 1.65 -18.17 3.33
CA TYR A 21 1.77 -19.63 3.27
C TYR A 21 3.20 -20.05 3.61
N ARG A 22 3.24 -20.95 4.59
CA ARG A 22 4.37 -21.45 5.35
C ARG A 22 5.48 -22.01 4.45
N LYS A 23 6.72 -21.58 4.72
CA LYS A 23 7.93 -22.35 4.39
C LYS A 23 7.84 -23.73 5.04
N ALA A 24 7.73 -24.78 4.23
CA ALA A 24 7.96 -26.14 4.70
C ALA A 24 9.47 -26.35 4.89
N ARG A 25 9.85 -26.75 6.11
CA ARG A 25 11.19 -27.23 6.46
C ARG A 25 11.54 -28.49 5.65
N PRO A 26 12.82 -28.72 5.29
CA PRO A 26 13.25 -30.04 4.90
C PRO A 26 13.27 -30.94 6.16
N ALA A 27 12.46 -31.99 6.16
CA ALA A 27 12.58 -33.05 7.15
C ALA A 27 13.83 -33.87 6.81
N SER A 28 14.75 -33.89 7.77
CA SER A 28 15.91 -34.76 7.86
C SER A 28 15.50 -36.22 7.77
N VAL A 29 16.20 -36.98 6.93
CA VAL A 29 16.15 -38.45 6.95
C VAL A 29 17.46 -38.92 7.60
N SER A 30 17.40 -39.18 8.90
CA SER A 30 18.47 -39.86 9.62
C SER A 30 18.18 -41.37 9.68
N SER A 31 19.17 -42.11 9.18
CA SER A 31 19.67 -43.41 9.64
C SER A 31 18.73 -44.59 9.87
N SER A 32 19.05 -45.70 9.20
CA SER A 32 19.48 -46.89 9.93
C SER A 32 20.44 -47.70 9.05
N GLY A 33 21.73 -47.55 9.30
CA GLY A 33 22.72 -48.52 8.87
C GLY A 33 22.58 -49.76 9.73
N PHE A 34 22.49 -50.92 9.08
CA PHE A 34 22.69 -52.21 9.75
C PHE A 34 24.01 -52.80 9.27
N HIS A 35 24.98 -52.72 10.17
CA HIS A 35 26.17 -53.55 10.24
C HIS A 35 25.81 -54.78 11.10
N SER A 36 26.06 -55.99 10.59
CA SER A 36 26.72 -57.10 11.30
C SER A 36 26.57 -58.37 10.46
N GLN A 37 27.68 -58.89 9.92
CA GLN A 37 28.35 -60.13 10.37
C GLN A 37 27.56 -61.41 10.00
N GLN A 38 28.14 -62.48 9.44
CA GLN A 38 29.34 -63.18 9.87
C GLN A 38 29.93 -63.99 8.70
N ARG A 39 31.26 -64.10 8.69
CA ARG A 39 32.05 -65.09 7.94
C ARG A 39 31.55 -66.52 8.17
N ARG A 40 31.57 -67.35 7.12
CA ARG A 40 32.22 -68.69 7.18
C ARG A 40 32.90 -69.02 5.86
N ARG A 41 34.24 -68.96 5.88
CA ARG A 41 35.11 -69.64 4.90
C ARG A 41 34.92 -71.15 5.07
N LEU A 42 34.60 -71.86 4.00
CA LEU A 42 34.69 -73.32 3.98
C LEU A 42 36.16 -73.71 3.72
N THR A 43 36.84 -74.12 4.77
CA THR A 43 38.12 -74.83 4.70
C THR A 43 37.86 -76.26 4.24
N TYR A 44 38.42 -76.63 3.09
CA TYR A 44 38.40 -78.00 2.57
C TYR A 44 39.38 -78.85 3.38
N SER A 45 38.87 -79.67 4.30
CA SER A 45 39.64 -80.68 5.04
C SER A 45 39.66 -81.99 4.25
N GLN A 46 40.86 -82.44 3.87
CA GLN A 46 41.13 -83.83 3.50
C GLN A 46 40.79 -84.76 4.67
N PRO A 47 40.37 -86.01 4.39
CA PRO A 47 40.66 -87.13 5.27
C PRO A 47 41.76 -88.01 4.66
N THR A 48 42.93 -87.99 5.29
CA THR A 48 43.84 -89.13 5.35
C THR A 48 43.42 -90.00 6.53
N SER A 49 43.24 -91.31 6.31
CA SER A 49 43.39 -92.33 7.35
C SER A 49 43.64 -93.69 6.69
N ILE A 50 44.84 -94.20 6.94
CA ILE A 50 45.34 -95.56 6.73
C ILE A 50 44.99 -96.36 7.99
N GLU A 51 44.46 -97.58 7.86
CA GLU A 51 44.88 -98.77 8.63
C GLU A 51 44.20 -100.04 8.05
N SER A 52 44.99 -101.03 7.60
CA SER A 52 45.16 -102.38 8.19
C SER A 52 43.92 -103.30 8.06
N LEU A 53 43.96 -104.57 7.67
CA LEU A 53 44.99 -105.62 7.56
C LEU A 53 44.36 -106.82 6.80
N GLU A 54 45.20 -107.54 6.07
CA GLU A 54 45.13 -108.91 5.51
C GLU A 54 43.86 -109.81 5.64
N THR A 55 43.44 -110.33 4.48
CA THR A 55 43.17 -111.74 4.11
C THR A 55 42.29 -112.64 5.01
N PHE A 56 41.00 -112.84 4.68
CA PHE A 56 40.35 -114.18 4.51
C PHE A 56 38.87 -114.11 4.04
N ASN A 57 38.54 -114.91 3.00
CA ASN A 57 37.25 -115.53 2.65
C ASN A 57 36.02 -114.71 2.16
N GLY A 58 35.95 -114.52 0.83
CA GLY A 58 35.00 -115.19 -0.08
C GLY A 58 33.49 -114.83 -0.08
N ASP A 59 32.92 -114.37 1.03
CA ASP A 59 31.49 -114.02 1.14
C ASP A 59 31.26 -112.55 1.60
N MET A 60 32.36 -111.85 1.87
CA MET A 60 32.37 -110.41 2.18
C MET A 60 32.27 -109.53 0.95
N THR A 61 32.67 -110.00 -0.24
CA THR A 61 32.72 -109.18 -1.48
C THR A 61 31.34 -108.75 -1.98
N ARG A 62 30.31 -109.60 -1.88
CA ARG A 62 28.93 -109.23 -2.27
C ARG A 62 28.24 -108.32 -1.25
N ARG A 63 28.55 -108.49 0.05
CA ARG A 63 28.05 -107.61 1.11
C ARG A 63 28.74 -106.24 1.07
N SER A 64 30.05 -106.21 0.89
CA SER A 64 30.83 -104.98 0.73
C SER A 64 30.44 -104.20 -0.53
N GLU A 65 30.21 -104.88 -1.66
CA GLU A 65 29.73 -104.22 -2.89
C GLU A 65 28.33 -103.63 -2.71
N LYS A 66 27.43 -104.36 -2.04
CA LYS A 66 26.09 -103.86 -1.71
C LYS A 66 26.13 -102.67 -0.76
N GLU A 67 27.04 -102.66 0.22
CA GLU A 67 27.25 -101.53 1.14
C GLU A 67 27.85 -100.31 0.43
N ILE A 68 28.78 -100.51 -0.51
CA ILE A 68 29.34 -99.43 -1.35
C ILE A 68 28.26 -98.84 -2.26
N LEU A 69 27.42 -99.68 -2.88
CA LEU A 69 26.29 -99.23 -3.70
C LEU A 69 25.22 -98.52 -2.87
N GLN A 70 24.97 -98.97 -1.63
CA GLN A 70 24.07 -98.29 -0.70
C GLN A 70 24.61 -96.90 -0.33
N ALA A 71 25.89 -96.80 0.05
CA ALA A 71 26.52 -95.52 0.39
C ALA A 71 26.56 -94.54 -0.81
N LEU A 72 26.75 -95.05 -2.02
CA LEU A 72 26.68 -94.26 -3.25
C LEU A 72 25.25 -93.78 -3.53
N ASN A 73 24.25 -94.63 -3.34
CA ASN A 73 22.84 -94.29 -3.51
C ASN A 73 22.39 -93.27 -2.46
N ASP A 74 22.79 -93.42 -1.19
CA ASP A 74 22.51 -92.45 -0.13
C ASP A 74 23.15 -91.08 -0.44
N ARG A 75 24.37 -91.08 -1.01
CA ARG A 75 25.01 -89.85 -1.49
C ARG A 75 24.28 -89.24 -2.70
N PHE A 76 23.76 -90.06 -3.62
CA PHE A 76 22.93 -89.59 -4.74
C PHE A 76 21.58 -89.04 -4.26
N ALA A 77 20.92 -89.67 -3.31
CA ALA A 77 19.72 -89.16 -2.68
C ALA A 77 19.99 -87.78 -2.03
N GLY A 78 21.11 -87.63 -1.32
CA GLY A 78 21.56 -86.34 -0.79
C GLY A 78 21.81 -85.28 -1.87
N TYR A 79 22.37 -85.67 -3.03
CA TYR A 79 22.52 -84.75 -4.17
C TYR A 79 21.18 -84.39 -4.81
N ILE A 80 20.23 -85.33 -4.94
CA ILE A 80 18.88 -85.08 -5.45
C ILE A 80 18.12 -84.13 -4.53
N ASP A 81 18.20 -84.32 -3.22
CA ASP A 81 17.60 -83.41 -2.24
C ASP A 81 18.27 -82.04 -2.28
N LYS A 82 19.60 -81.99 -2.49
CA LYS A 82 20.31 -80.73 -2.67
C LYS A 82 19.88 -80.01 -3.94
N VAL A 83 19.71 -80.71 -5.06
CA VAL A 83 19.22 -80.15 -6.32
C VAL A 83 17.78 -79.66 -6.15
N ARG A 84 16.89 -80.43 -5.53
CA ARG A 84 15.52 -79.98 -5.22
C ARG A 84 15.49 -78.73 -4.35
N ASN A 85 16.33 -78.68 -3.30
CA ASN A 85 16.45 -77.52 -2.44
C ASN A 85 16.99 -76.29 -3.21
N LEU A 86 17.96 -76.49 -4.10
CA LEU A 86 18.48 -75.42 -4.96
C LEU A 86 17.45 -74.97 -5.99
N GLU A 87 16.70 -75.87 -6.61
CA GLU A 87 15.62 -75.53 -7.53
C GLU A 87 14.50 -74.77 -6.83
N MET A 88 14.09 -75.21 -5.62
CA MET A 88 13.14 -74.46 -4.80
C MET A 88 13.66 -73.08 -4.44
N HIS A 89 14.92 -72.98 -4.03
CA HIS A 89 15.52 -71.69 -3.70
C HIS A 89 15.61 -70.78 -4.92
N ASN A 90 15.95 -71.31 -6.10
CA ASN A 90 16.00 -70.55 -7.35
C ASN A 90 14.60 -70.08 -7.77
N ARG A 91 13.57 -70.94 -7.68
CA ARG A 91 12.17 -70.55 -7.91
C ARG A 91 11.72 -69.43 -6.96
N ASN A 92 12.13 -69.49 -5.68
CA ASN A 92 11.81 -68.43 -4.72
C ASN A 92 12.51 -67.11 -5.07
N LEU A 93 13.79 -67.15 -5.45
CA LEU A 93 14.55 -65.97 -5.88
C LEU A 93 13.97 -65.36 -7.16
N GLU A 94 13.54 -66.20 -8.12
CA GLU A 94 12.85 -65.75 -9.33
C GLU A 94 11.52 -65.05 -9.01
N ALA A 95 10.74 -65.60 -8.07
CA ALA A 95 9.49 -65.00 -7.61
C ALA A 95 9.73 -63.66 -6.89
N GLU A 96 10.75 -63.58 -6.03
CA GLU A 96 11.14 -62.35 -5.34
C GLU A 96 11.61 -61.28 -6.34
N ALA A 97 12.42 -61.66 -7.33
CA ALA A 97 12.87 -60.76 -8.39
C ALA A 97 11.70 -60.27 -9.28
N ALA A 98 10.68 -61.11 -9.53
CA ALA A 98 9.48 -60.70 -10.24
C ALA A 98 8.64 -59.70 -9.41
N ALA A 99 8.46 -59.95 -8.12
CA ALA A 99 7.73 -59.06 -7.21
C ALA A 99 8.41 -57.69 -7.07
N LEU A 100 9.75 -57.65 -6.97
CA LEU A 100 10.52 -56.40 -6.92
C LEU A 100 10.37 -55.60 -8.22
N ARG A 101 10.40 -56.25 -9.39
CA ARG A 101 10.16 -55.58 -10.68
C ARG A 101 8.76 -54.99 -10.76
N GLN A 102 7.73 -55.70 -10.28
CA GLN A 102 6.36 -55.19 -10.25
C GLN A 102 6.24 -53.99 -9.29
N SER A 103 6.86 -54.04 -8.11
CA SER A 103 6.89 -52.90 -7.18
C SER A 103 7.60 -51.68 -7.79
N GLN A 104 8.71 -51.89 -8.49
CA GLN A 104 9.42 -50.81 -9.18
C GLN A 104 8.58 -50.20 -10.32
N ALA A 105 7.88 -51.01 -11.10
CA ALA A 105 6.96 -50.53 -12.12
C ALA A 105 5.82 -49.68 -11.53
N GLY A 106 5.27 -50.07 -10.37
CA GLY A 106 4.28 -49.28 -9.63
C GLY A 106 4.83 -47.91 -9.19
N ARG A 107 6.07 -47.87 -8.69
CA ARG A 107 6.73 -46.60 -8.28
C ARG A 107 6.96 -45.66 -9.47
N ILE A 108 7.39 -46.20 -10.62
CA ILE A 108 7.58 -45.41 -11.85
C ILE A 108 6.24 -44.83 -12.33
N SER A 109 5.18 -45.66 -12.34
CA SER A 109 3.84 -45.21 -12.74
C SER A 109 3.33 -44.05 -11.88
N VAL A 110 3.52 -44.12 -10.56
CA VAL A 110 3.17 -43.02 -9.64
C VAL A 110 4.00 -41.76 -9.95
N GLY A 111 5.29 -41.91 -10.24
CA GLY A 111 6.16 -40.81 -10.69
C GLY A 111 5.62 -40.12 -11.95
N GLU A 112 5.24 -40.88 -12.98
CA GLU A 112 4.67 -40.34 -14.22
C GLU A 112 3.34 -39.60 -13.98
N HIS A 113 2.53 -40.02 -13.00
CA HIS A 113 1.29 -39.31 -12.67
C HIS A 113 1.59 -37.94 -12.07
N TYR A 114 2.51 -37.87 -11.12
CA TYR A 114 2.95 -36.59 -10.55
C TYR A 114 3.62 -35.69 -11.60
N GLU A 115 4.40 -36.25 -12.51
CA GLU A 115 5.00 -35.47 -13.60
C GLU A 115 3.94 -34.87 -14.53
N ARG A 116 2.88 -35.62 -14.85
CA ARG A 116 1.75 -35.10 -15.63
C ARG A 116 1.05 -33.95 -14.91
N GLU A 117 0.67 -34.13 -13.64
CA GLU A 117 0.05 -33.07 -12.84
C GLU A 117 0.95 -31.83 -12.74
N LEU A 118 2.26 -32.01 -12.55
CA LEU A 118 3.22 -30.90 -12.52
C LEU A 118 3.29 -30.16 -13.86
N ASN A 119 3.22 -30.88 -14.98
CA ASN A 119 3.21 -30.28 -16.31
C ASN A 119 1.91 -29.51 -16.57
N ASP A 120 0.76 -30.06 -16.16
CA ASP A 120 -0.54 -29.39 -16.28
C ASP A 120 -0.58 -28.11 -15.43
N LEU A 121 -0.09 -28.18 -14.19
CA LEU A 121 0.04 -27.01 -13.31
C LEU A 121 0.97 -25.93 -13.88
N ARG A 122 2.09 -26.32 -14.50
CA ARG A 122 3.00 -25.40 -15.19
C ARG A 122 2.33 -24.76 -16.40
N GLY A 123 1.57 -25.54 -17.17
CA GLY A 123 0.79 -25.05 -18.30
C GLY A 123 -0.26 -24.02 -17.87
N LEU A 124 -1.01 -24.32 -16.81
CA LEU A 124 -1.99 -23.39 -16.24
C LEU A 124 -1.32 -22.11 -15.72
N LEU A 125 -0.17 -22.22 -15.07
CA LEU A 125 0.59 -21.06 -14.60
C LEU A 125 1.03 -20.17 -15.77
N GLN A 126 1.51 -20.76 -16.87
CA GLN A 126 1.88 -20.01 -18.08
C GLN A 126 0.66 -19.32 -18.70
N GLN A 127 -0.49 -20.02 -18.79
CA GLN A 127 -1.74 -19.45 -19.30
C GLN A 127 -2.20 -18.26 -18.44
N LEU A 128 -2.30 -18.44 -17.12
CA LEU A 128 -2.68 -17.38 -16.19
C LEU A 128 -1.71 -16.20 -16.21
N THR A 129 -0.42 -16.46 -16.39
CA THR A 129 0.58 -15.40 -16.54
C THR A 129 0.36 -14.62 -17.84
N GLY A 130 0.06 -15.30 -18.95
CA GLY A 130 -0.27 -14.67 -20.23
C GLY A 130 -1.59 -13.88 -20.20
N GLU A 131 -2.61 -14.40 -19.53
CA GLU A 131 -3.87 -13.68 -19.31
C GLU A 131 -3.66 -12.44 -18.43
N LYS A 132 -2.85 -12.56 -17.37
CA LYS A 132 -2.49 -11.43 -16.52
C LYS A 132 -1.75 -10.33 -17.28
N THR A 133 -0.76 -10.68 -18.11
CA THR A 133 -0.04 -9.69 -18.91
C THR A 133 -0.95 -9.06 -19.96
N ARG A 134 -1.83 -9.84 -20.59
CA ARG A 134 -2.82 -9.30 -21.52
C ARG A 134 -3.77 -8.32 -20.85
N ALA A 135 -4.33 -8.67 -19.69
CA ALA A 135 -5.20 -7.80 -18.93
C ALA A 135 -4.49 -6.52 -18.46
N ALA A 136 -3.19 -6.61 -18.11
CA ALA A 136 -2.38 -5.44 -17.77
C ALA A 136 -2.21 -4.48 -18.96
N LEU A 137 -1.93 -5.01 -20.16
CA LEU A 137 -1.83 -4.20 -21.37
C LEU A 137 -3.17 -3.56 -21.76
N GLU A 138 -4.28 -4.30 -21.63
CA GLU A 138 -5.62 -3.77 -21.87
C GLU A 138 -5.96 -2.66 -20.87
N HIS A 139 -5.54 -2.80 -19.60
CA HIS A 139 -5.68 -1.75 -18.60
C HIS A 139 -4.87 -0.50 -18.94
N GLU A 140 -3.58 -0.65 -19.26
CA GLU A 140 -2.72 0.47 -19.67
C GLU A 140 -3.29 1.19 -20.90
N HIS A 141 -3.78 0.45 -21.90
CA HIS A 141 -4.42 1.03 -23.07
C HIS A 141 -5.69 1.82 -22.74
N LEU A 142 -6.55 1.28 -21.87
CA LEU A 142 -7.75 1.99 -21.41
C LEU A 142 -7.40 3.23 -20.57
N GLU A 143 -6.34 3.19 -19.78
CA GLU A 143 -5.85 4.35 -19.05
C GLU A 143 -5.35 5.46 -19.98
N GLU A 144 -4.61 5.11 -21.04
CA GLU A 144 -4.19 6.04 -22.09
C GLU A 144 -5.41 6.67 -22.79
N ASP A 145 -6.41 5.88 -23.17
CA ASP A 145 -7.64 6.37 -23.78
C ASP A 145 -8.41 7.32 -22.85
N ILE A 146 -8.50 6.98 -21.56
CA ILE A 146 -9.11 7.86 -20.55
C ILE A 146 -8.35 9.18 -20.44
N GLN A 147 -7.01 9.15 -20.45
CA GLN A 147 -6.19 10.36 -20.43
C GLN A 147 -6.41 11.20 -21.69
N HIS A 148 -6.43 10.59 -22.87
CA HIS A 148 -6.73 11.27 -24.13
C HIS A 148 -8.12 11.91 -24.12
N LEU A 149 -9.13 11.21 -23.61
CA LEU A 149 -10.49 11.76 -23.48
C LEU A 149 -10.57 12.91 -22.47
N ARG A 150 -9.84 12.84 -21.36
CA ARG A 150 -9.75 13.94 -20.39
C ARG A 150 -9.14 15.19 -21.00
N VAL A 151 -8.02 15.06 -21.71
CA VAL A 151 -7.37 16.20 -22.39
C VAL A 151 -8.31 16.81 -23.42
N ARG A 152 -8.98 15.98 -24.24
CA ARG A 152 -9.96 16.48 -25.23
C ARG A 152 -11.14 17.19 -24.56
N LEU A 153 -11.62 16.70 -23.42
CA LEU A 153 -12.71 17.33 -22.69
C LEU A 153 -12.28 18.68 -22.09
N GLU A 154 -11.05 18.78 -21.58
CA GLU A 154 -10.49 20.04 -21.10
C GLU A 154 -10.30 21.06 -22.24
N ASP A 155 -9.82 20.63 -23.40
CA ASP A 155 -9.66 21.48 -24.58
C ASP A 155 -11.02 21.99 -25.08
N GLU A 156 -12.04 21.13 -25.14
CA GLU A 156 -13.41 21.51 -25.50
C GLU A 156 -14.03 22.45 -24.46
N ALA A 157 -13.77 22.25 -23.17
CA ALA A 157 -14.22 23.14 -22.12
C ALA A 157 -13.59 24.54 -22.25
N ARG A 158 -12.27 24.62 -22.51
CA ARG A 158 -11.57 25.88 -22.78
C ARG A 158 -12.13 26.59 -24.02
N SER A 159 -12.33 25.85 -25.12
CA SER A 159 -12.95 26.36 -26.35
C SER A 159 -14.35 26.91 -26.10
N ARG A 160 -15.19 26.19 -25.33
CA ARG A 160 -16.53 26.66 -24.96
C ARG A 160 -16.48 27.94 -24.14
N GLU A 161 -15.57 28.03 -23.16
CA GLU A 161 -15.40 29.24 -22.35
C GLU A 161 -14.99 30.46 -23.19
N GLU A 162 -14.08 30.28 -24.14
CA GLU A 162 -13.66 31.32 -25.09
C GLU A 162 -14.84 31.79 -25.97
N LEU A 163 -15.61 30.85 -26.52
CA LEU A 163 -16.82 31.16 -27.31
C LEU A 163 -17.89 31.87 -26.47
N GLU A 164 -18.09 31.46 -25.22
CA GLU A 164 -19.02 32.11 -24.30
C GLU A 164 -18.55 33.51 -23.89
N ALA A 165 -17.25 33.73 -23.74
CA ALA A 165 -16.68 35.06 -23.53
C ALA A 165 -16.90 35.95 -24.76
N ALA A 166 -16.64 35.44 -25.97
CA ALA A 166 -16.88 36.16 -27.23
C ALA A 166 -18.37 36.50 -27.42
N ALA A 167 -19.28 35.55 -27.12
CA ALA A 167 -20.71 35.79 -27.18
C ALA A 167 -21.17 36.86 -26.18
N ARG A 168 -20.63 36.86 -24.95
CA ARG A 168 -20.89 37.92 -23.96
C ARG A 168 -20.39 39.27 -24.44
N ALA A 169 -19.21 39.34 -25.06
CA ALA A 169 -18.67 40.57 -25.63
C ALA A 169 -19.54 41.10 -26.77
N MET A 170 -19.97 40.23 -27.71
CA MET A 170 -20.90 40.61 -28.77
C MET A 170 -22.23 41.11 -28.23
N LYS A 171 -22.80 40.47 -27.20
CA LYS A 171 -24.04 40.96 -26.56
C LYS A 171 -23.88 42.37 -25.99
N LYS A 172 -22.76 42.65 -25.32
CA LYS A 172 -22.46 44.00 -24.81
C LYS A 172 -22.36 45.01 -25.96
N TYR A 173 -21.63 44.67 -27.02
CA TYR A 173 -21.51 45.52 -28.20
C TYR A 173 -22.87 45.81 -28.85
N VAL A 174 -23.75 44.80 -28.96
CA VAL A 174 -25.11 44.99 -29.47
C VAL A 174 -25.93 45.94 -28.59
N GLU A 175 -25.84 45.83 -27.27
CA GLU A 175 -26.52 46.76 -26.35
C GLU A 175 -25.96 48.18 -26.46
N GLU A 176 -24.64 48.35 -26.58
CA GLU A 176 -24.00 49.65 -26.83
C GLU A 176 -24.47 50.27 -28.15
N CYS A 177 -24.50 49.50 -29.24
CA CYS A 177 -25.07 49.92 -30.52
C CYS A 177 -26.56 50.28 -30.40
N ARG A 178 -27.33 49.54 -29.59
CA ARG A 178 -28.75 49.83 -29.37
C ARG A 178 -28.93 51.14 -28.62
N LEU A 179 -28.10 51.42 -27.61
CA LEU A 179 -28.12 52.68 -26.85
C LEU A 179 -27.75 53.86 -27.74
N THR A 180 -26.67 53.76 -28.51
CA THR A 180 -26.27 54.82 -29.44
C THR A 180 -27.34 55.09 -30.50
N ARG A 181 -27.99 54.04 -31.03
CA ARG A 181 -29.14 54.20 -31.93
C ARG A 181 -30.28 54.95 -31.25
N LEU A 182 -30.65 54.58 -30.02
CA LEU A 182 -31.71 55.25 -29.27
C LEU A 182 -31.40 56.74 -29.02
N GLU A 183 -30.14 57.07 -28.73
CA GLU A 183 -29.70 58.46 -28.58
C GLU A 183 -29.80 59.24 -29.89
N LEU A 184 -29.39 58.64 -31.01
CA LEU A 184 -29.55 59.24 -32.33
C LEU A 184 -31.02 59.43 -32.70
N ASP A 185 -31.89 58.45 -32.40
CA ASP A 185 -33.34 58.57 -32.62
C ASP A 185 -33.95 59.70 -31.79
N LYS A 186 -33.47 59.94 -30.57
CA LYS A 186 -33.91 61.08 -29.74
C LYS A 186 -33.46 62.42 -30.35
N LYS A 187 -32.22 62.51 -30.82
CA LYS A 187 -31.70 63.70 -31.50
C LYS A 187 -32.47 63.99 -32.79
N LEU A 188 -32.78 62.94 -33.56
CA LEU A 188 -33.58 63.05 -34.77
C LEU A 188 -34.97 63.60 -34.46
N ARG A 189 -35.68 63.04 -33.48
CA ARG A 189 -36.99 63.57 -33.05
C ARG A 189 -36.91 65.03 -32.58
N ALA A 190 -35.89 65.39 -31.80
CA ALA A 190 -35.71 66.78 -31.35
C ALA A 190 -35.51 67.75 -32.52
N LEU A 191 -34.73 67.35 -33.54
CA LEU A 191 -34.54 68.14 -34.76
C LEU A 191 -35.82 68.22 -35.62
N GLU A 192 -36.61 67.15 -35.67
CA GLU A 192 -37.92 67.16 -36.33
C GLU A 192 -38.90 68.12 -35.64
N GLU A 193 -38.94 68.10 -34.30
CA GLU A 193 -39.73 69.03 -33.49
C GLU A 193 -39.27 70.49 -33.69
N GLU A 194 -37.96 70.74 -33.70
CA GLU A 194 -37.40 72.07 -33.96
C GLU A 194 -37.74 72.56 -35.38
N ALA A 195 -37.60 71.70 -36.39
CA ALA A 195 -37.96 72.04 -37.76
C ALA A 195 -39.46 72.33 -37.90
N ALA A 196 -40.33 71.57 -37.23
CA ALA A 196 -41.76 71.82 -37.20
C ALA A 196 -42.09 73.14 -36.49
N PHE A 197 -41.43 73.43 -35.38
CA PHE A 197 -41.56 74.70 -34.65
C PHE A 197 -41.16 75.89 -35.53
N LEU A 198 -40.00 75.83 -36.19
CA LEU A 198 -39.53 76.90 -37.08
C LEU A 198 -40.48 77.14 -38.25
N LYS A 199 -41.02 76.07 -38.86
CA LYS A 199 -42.03 76.20 -39.92
C LYS A 199 -43.29 76.90 -39.43
N LYS A 200 -43.82 76.46 -38.28
CA LYS A 200 -45.01 77.08 -37.68
C LYS A 200 -44.78 78.55 -37.33
N ASN A 201 -43.64 78.87 -36.72
CA ASN A 201 -43.28 80.26 -36.39
C ASN A 201 -43.19 81.12 -37.66
N HIS A 202 -42.57 80.60 -38.72
CA HIS A 202 -42.51 81.31 -40.01
C HIS A 202 -43.90 81.52 -40.62
N GLU A 203 -44.78 80.51 -40.58
CA GLU A 203 -46.16 80.63 -41.04
C GLU A 203 -46.95 81.69 -40.24
N GLU A 204 -46.75 81.74 -38.92
CA GLU A 204 -47.35 82.75 -38.03
C GLU A 204 -46.81 84.16 -38.32
N GLU A 205 -45.50 84.33 -38.48
CA GLU A 205 -44.88 85.61 -38.85
C GLU A 205 -45.39 86.12 -40.21
N VAL A 206 -45.50 85.23 -41.20
CA VAL A 206 -46.05 85.58 -42.52
C VAL A 206 -47.53 85.99 -42.39
N ALA A 207 -48.32 85.26 -41.60
CA ALA A 207 -49.72 85.61 -41.34
C ALA A 207 -49.86 86.97 -40.63
N GLU A 208 -49.01 87.25 -39.64
CA GLU A 208 -48.99 88.51 -38.92
C GLU A 208 -48.57 89.68 -39.82
N LEU A 209 -47.53 89.52 -40.64
CA LEU A 209 -47.11 90.54 -41.61
C LEU A 209 -48.22 90.83 -42.63
N LEU A 210 -48.92 89.80 -43.12
CA LEU A 210 -50.09 89.97 -43.98
C LEU A 210 -51.23 90.72 -43.27
N ALA A 211 -51.48 90.40 -42.00
CA ALA A 211 -52.48 91.08 -41.17
C ALA A 211 -52.09 92.54 -40.89
N GLN A 212 -50.80 92.83 -40.66
CA GLN A 212 -50.29 94.19 -40.48
C GLN A 212 -50.43 95.02 -41.77
N ILE A 213 -50.17 94.44 -42.95
CA ILE A 213 -50.39 95.11 -44.24
C ILE A 213 -51.88 95.45 -44.44
N GLN A 214 -52.78 94.52 -44.09
CA GLN A 214 -54.23 94.75 -44.14
C GLN A 214 -54.69 95.77 -43.07
N GLY A 215 -54.14 95.70 -41.86
CA GLY A 215 -54.41 96.61 -40.76
C GLY A 215 -53.89 98.03 -41.02
N ALA A 216 -52.72 98.18 -41.65
CA ALA A 216 -52.17 99.47 -42.05
C ALA A 216 -53.01 100.16 -43.15
N GLN A 217 -53.80 99.41 -43.93
CA GLN A 217 -54.81 99.98 -44.83
C GLN A 217 -56.09 100.44 -44.09
N VAL A 218 -56.33 100.01 -42.84
CA VAL A 218 -57.54 100.29 -42.05
C VAL A 218 -57.26 101.21 -40.85
N SER A 219 -55.99 101.37 -40.43
CA SER A 219 -55.58 102.15 -39.25
C SER A 219 -55.43 103.65 -39.47
N PHE A 220 -55.80 104.19 -40.64
CA PHE A 220 -55.74 105.64 -40.88
C PHE A 220 -56.84 106.44 -40.15
N ASP A 221 -57.91 105.79 -39.68
CA ASP A 221 -59.13 106.47 -39.18
C ASP A 221 -59.42 106.35 -37.68
N LEU A 222 -58.54 105.78 -36.85
CA LEU A 222 -58.88 105.55 -35.44
C LEU A 222 -57.73 105.76 -34.45
N ARG A 223 -57.17 106.98 -34.43
CA ARG A 223 -56.32 107.39 -33.30
C ARG A 223 -56.54 108.85 -32.91
N ASP A 224 -57.73 109.15 -32.43
CA ASP A 224 -57.93 110.22 -31.47
C ASP A 224 -59.16 109.91 -30.62
N THR A 225 -59.16 110.38 -29.37
CA THR A 225 -60.24 110.26 -28.36
C THR A 225 -60.20 109.08 -27.38
N LEU A 226 -59.17 109.03 -26.52
CA LEU A 226 -59.41 108.65 -25.12
C LEU A 226 -58.30 109.20 -24.20
N LYS A 227 -58.31 110.52 -23.99
CA LYS A 227 -57.65 111.16 -22.83
C LYS A 227 -58.59 111.11 -21.62
N ALA A 228 -59.05 109.92 -21.25
CA ALA A 228 -59.72 109.70 -19.97
C ALA A 228 -58.80 108.83 -19.11
N ASP A 229 -58.14 109.51 -18.17
CA ASP A 229 -57.30 108.99 -17.09
C ASP A 229 -56.24 107.93 -17.45
N VAL A 230 -55.54 108.17 -18.55
CA VAL A 230 -54.37 107.39 -18.98
C VAL A 230 -53.33 107.30 -17.85
N THR A 231 -53.20 108.33 -17.03
CA THR A 231 -52.18 108.37 -15.97
C THR A 231 -52.54 107.47 -14.78
N SER A 232 -53.80 107.37 -14.37
CA SER A 232 -54.23 106.42 -13.33
C SER A 232 -54.17 104.98 -13.83
N ALA A 233 -54.70 104.71 -15.04
CA ALA A 233 -54.61 103.39 -15.66
C ALA A 233 -53.15 102.94 -15.87
N LEU A 234 -52.26 103.83 -16.33
CA LEU A 234 -50.82 103.53 -16.42
C LEU A 234 -50.17 103.27 -15.06
N ARG A 235 -50.59 103.98 -13.99
CA ARG A 235 -50.08 103.76 -12.64
C ARG A 235 -50.56 102.41 -12.08
N GLU A 236 -51.81 102.03 -12.32
CA GLU A 236 -52.37 100.75 -11.93
C GLU A 236 -51.75 99.58 -12.73
N ILE A 237 -51.61 99.71 -14.05
CA ILE A 237 -50.90 98.74 -14.89
C ILE A 237 -49.45 98.59 -14.42
N ARG A 238 -48.76 99.69 -14.10
CA ARG A 238 -47.41 99.63 -13.55
C ARG A 238 -47.37 98.90 -12.20
N SER A 239 -48.31 99.19 -11.30
CA SER A 239 -48.42 98.47 -10.03
C SER A 239 -48.71 96.97 -10.21
N GLN A 240 -49.52 96.59 -11.20
CA GLN A 240 -49.81 95.19 -11.51
C GLN A 240 -48.61 94.49 -12.13
N LEU A 241 -47.86 95.16 -13.02
CA LEU A 241 -46.62 94.64 -13.60
C LEU A 241 -45.54 94.48 -12.53
N ASP A 242 -45.39 95.45 -11.63
CA ASP A 242 -44.45 95.37 -10.51
C ASP A 242 -44.85 94.22 -9.54
N SER A 243 -46.16 94.05 -9.26
CA SER A 243 -46.65 92.91 -8.47
C SER A 243 -46.43 91.57 -9.16
N HIS A 244 -46.66 91.48 -10.46
CA HIS A 244 -46.45 90.27 -11.25
C HIS A 244 -44.96 89.92 -11.37
N ALA A 245 -44.10 90.92 -11.59
CA ALA A 245 -42.65 90.74 -11.60
C ALA A 245 -42.13 90.28 -10.23
N SER A 246 -42.61 90.88 -9.14
CA SER A 246 -42.26 90.47 -7.78
C SER A 246 -42.71 89.04 -7.47
N LYS A 247 -43.96 88.68 -7.80
CA LYS A 247 -44.47 87.30 -7.63
C LYS A 247 -43.71 86.29 -8.48
N SER A 248 -43.39 86.65 -9.72
CA SER A 248 -42.59 85.82 -10.63
C SER A 248 -41.18 85.58 -10.09
N ALA A 249 -40.54 86.62 -9.53
CA ALA A 249 -39.23 86.51 -8.90
C ALA A 249 -39.25 85.59 -7.67
N VAL A 250 -40.20 85.77 -6.75
CA VAL A 250 -40.34 84.90 -5.57
C VAL A 250 -40.66 83.46 -5.97
N HIS A 251 -41.54 83.26 -6.95
CA HIS A 251 -41.86 81.92 -7.46
C HIS A 251 -40.64 81.24 -8.09
N ALA A 252 -39.82 81.99 -8.84
CA ALA A 252 -38.56 81.48 -9.39
C ALA A 252 -37.58 81.12 -8.26
N GLU A 253 -37.43 81.94 -7.23
CA GLU A 253 -36.58 81.65 -6.07
C GLU A 253 -37.02 80.39 -5.32
N GLU A 254 -38.32 80.24 -5.04
CA GLU A 254 -38.89 79.04 -4.42
C GLU A 254 -38.68 77.80 -5.30
N TRP A 255 -38.90 77.93 -6.60
CA TRP A 255 -38.66 76.86 -7.57
C TRP A 255 -37.19 76.43 -7.60
N PHE A 256 -36.26 77.39 -7.63
CA PHE A 256 -34.82 77.12 -7.55
C PHE A 256 -34.44 76.46 -6.23
N LYS A 257 -35.00 76.93 -5.11
CA LYS A 257 -34.73 76.36 -3.78
C LYS A 257 -35.18 74.91 -3.70
N VAL A 258 -36.40 74.59 -4.12
CA VAL A 258 -36.90 73.20 -4.17
C VAL A 258 -36.06 72.35 -5.10
N ARG A 259 -35.64 72.90 -6.25
CA ARG A 259 -34.78 72.17 -7.19
C ARG A 259 -33.40 71.88 -6.59
N MET A 260 -32.81 72.84 -5.89
CA MET A 260 -31.54 72.68 -5.19
C MET A 260 -31.62 71.68 -4.04
N GLU A 261 -32.68 71.72 -3.24
CA GLU A 261 -32.94 70.73 -2.18
C GLU A 261 -33.06 69.32 -2.77
N ARG A 262 -33.86 69.14 -3.83
CA ARG A 262 -33.97 67.83 -4.52
C ARG A 262 -32.64 67.32 -5.07
N LEU A 263 -31.83 68.21 -5.65
CA LEU A 263 -30.49 67.83 -6.12
C LEU A 263 -29.56 67.48 -4.96
N SER A 264 -29.65 68.20 -3.84
CA SER A 264 -28.88 67.90 -2.63
C SER A 264 -29.28 66.54 -2.04
N ASP A 265 -30.58 66.23 -1.96
CA ASP A 265 -31.09 64.96 -1.46
C ASP A 265 -30.68 63.79 -2.37
N ALA A 266 -30.76 63.97 -3.69
CA ALA A 266 -30.27 62.98 -4.65
C ALA A 266 -28.76 62.74 -4.52
N ALA A 267 -27.97 63.81 -4.31
CA ALA A 267 -26.54 63.69 -4.07
C ALA A 267 -26.23 62.95 -2.75
N ARG A 268 -26.96 63.25 -1.67
CA ARG A 268 -26.85 62.55 -0.38
C ARG A 268 -27.19 61.06 -0.51
N SER A 269 -28.30 60.73 -1.14
CA SER A 269 -28.71 59.34 -1.37
C SER A 269 -27.69 58.57 -2.22
N ASN A 270 -27.12 59.19 -3.25
CA ASN A 270 -26.06 58.57 -4.05
C ASN A 270 -24.77 58.38 -3.23
N GLN A 271 -24.40 59.36 -2.40
CA GLN A 271 -23.25 59.26 -1.51
C GLN A 271 -23.43 58.13 -0.47
N ASP A 272 -24.64 57.96 0.07
CA ASP A 272 -24.98 56.87 0.97
C ASP A 272 -24.94 55.51 0.28
N ALA A 273 -25.44 55.40 -0.96
CA ALA A 273 -25.35 54.18 -1.76
C ALA A 273 -23.89 53.80 -2.07
N ILE A 274 -23.05 54.79 -2.42
CA ILE A 274 -21.62 54.59 -2.63
C ILE A 274 -20.96 54.09 -1.33
N ARG A 275 -21.27 54.72 -0.18
CA ARG A 275 -20.74 54.29 1.12
C ARG A 275 -21.17 52.87 1.46
N GLY A 276 -22.44 52.52 1.27
CA GLY A 276 -22.92 51.14 1.48
C GLY A 276 -22.19 50.12 0.62
N SER A 277 -21.99 50.41 -0.68
CA SER A 277 -21.22 49.53 -1.55
C SER A 277 -19.74 49.41 -1.14
N GLN A 278 -19.13 50.49 -0.64
CA GLN A 278 -17.76 50.46 -0.12
C GLN A 278 -17.64 49.62 1.16
N GLU A 279 -18.63 49.68 2.05
CA GLU A 279 -18.72 48.86 3.26
C GLU A 279 -18.88 47.37 2.91
N GLU A 280 -19.74 47.03 1.93
CA GLU A 280 -19.87 45.67 1.41
C GLU A 280 -18.56 45.16 0.81
N ILE A 281 -17.87 45.96 0.00
CA ILE A 281 -16.55 45.61 -0.55
C ILE A 281 -15.53 45.37 0.58
N ALA A 282 -15.54 46.21 1.62
CA ALA A 282 -14.65 46.05 2.76
C ALA A 282 -14.96 44.76 3.55
N GLU A 283 -16.23 44.41 3.70
CA GLU A 283 -16.66 43.17 4.34
C GLU A 283 -16.26 41.94 3.52
N TYR A 284 -16.49 41.94 2.20
CA TYR A 284 -16.02 40.86 1.32
C TYR A 284 -14.49 40.70 1.37
N ARG A 285 -13.74 41.79 1.43
CA ARG A 285 -12.28 41.74 1.62
C ARG A 285 -11.89 41.12 2.96
N ARG A 286 -12.57 41.47 4.04
CA ARG A 286 -12.35 40.89 5.38
C ARG A 286 -12.66 39.39 5.39
N GLN A 287 -13.77 38.98 4.78
CA GLN A 287 -14.12 37.56 4.65
C GLN A 287 -13.11 36.80 3.82
N LEU A 288 -12.66 37.37 2.69
CA LEU A 288 -11.62 36.76 1.87
C LEU A 288 -10.32 36.56 2.66
N GLN A 289 -9.87 37.58 3.39
CA GLN A 289 -8.70 37.47 4.27
C GLN A 289 -8.88 36.39 5.34
N GLY A 290 -10.06 36.32 5.97
CA GLY A 290 -10.39 35.26 6.94
C GLY A 290 -10.28 33.86 6.33
N ARG A 291 -10.86 33.65 5.14
CA ARG A 291 -10.77 32.36 4.43
C ARG A 291 -9.34 32.04 3.99
N THR A 292 -8.54 33.02 3.59
CA THR A 292 -7.13 32.81 3.27
C THR A 292 -6.34 32.34 4.48
N ILE A 293 -6.54 32.97 5.64
CA ILE A 293 -5.91 32.54 6.90
C ILE A 293 -6.36 31.13 7.28
N GLU A 294 -7.66 30.82 7.19
CA GLU A 294 -8.17 29.45 7.42
C GLU A 294 -7.49 28.43 6.49
N LEU A 295 -7.33 28.74 5.20
CA LEU A 295 -6.64 27.87 4.26
C LEU A 295 -5.16 27.69 4.61
N GLU A 296 -4.46 28.74 5.00
CA GLU A 296 -3.06 28.67 5.42
C GLU A 296 -2.89 27.85 6.70
N THR A 297 -3.76 28.02 7.69
CA THR A 297 -3.74 27.22 8.93
C THR A 297 -4.01 25.74 8.66
N LEU A 298 -4.99 25.41 7.81
CA LEU A 298 -5.29 24.03 7.42
C LEU A 298 -4.14 23.41 6.60
N ARG A 299 -3.49 24.18 5.72
CA ARG A 299 -2.27 23.73 5.02
C ARG A 299 -1.14 23.44 6.00
N GLY A 300 -0.88 24.33 6.95
CA GLY A 300 0.13 24.10 7.99
C GLY A 300 -0.18 22.85 8.85
N ALA A 301 -1.45 22.62 9.21
CA ALA A 301 -1.87 21.42 9.93
C ALA A 301 -1.67 20.15 9.09
N LYS A 302 -2.02 20.18 7.79
CA LYS A 302 -1.79 19.07 6.86
C LYS A 302 -0.30 18.72 6.78
N GLU A 303 0.57 19.71 6.53
CA GLU A 303 2.01 19.49 6.43
C GLU A 303 2.59 18.93 7.74
N SER A 304 2.07 19.36 8.89
CA SER A 304 2.47 18.82 10.19
C SER A 304 2.09 17.35 10.36
N LEU A 305 0.86 16.98 9.97
CA LEU A 305 0.41 15.58 10.02
C LEU A 305 1.18 14.71 9.03
N GLU A 306 1.52 15.23 7.86
CA GLU A 306 2.35 14.53 6.89
C GLU A 306 3.77 14.28 7.43
N ARG A 307 4.38 15.28 8.07
CA ARG A 307 5.67 15.11 8.77
C ARG A 307 5.59 14.03 9.86
N GLN A 308 4.58 14.10 10.72
CA GLN A 308 4.37 13.09 11.76
C GLN A 308 4.17 11.68 11.18
N ARG A 309 3.44 11.56 10.06
CA ARG A 309 3.26 10.27 9.37
C ARG A 309 4.59 9.70 8.87
N MET A 310 5.46 10.55 8.32
CA MET A 310 6.78 10.13 7.85
C MET A 310 7.70 9.72 9.01
N GLU A 311 7.67 10.45 10.11
CA GLU A 311 8.39 10.08 11.34
C GLU A 311 7.92 8.73 11.87
N ASN A 312 6.61 8.51 11.97
CA ASN A 312 6.04 7.23 12.40
C ASN A 312 6.42 6.08 11.44
N PHE A 313 6.45 6.34 10.14
CA PHE A 313 6.88 5.33 9.16
C PHE A 313 8.36 4.98 9.31
N CYS A 314 9.22 5.96 9.58
CA CYS A 314 10.63 5.73 9.87
C CYS A 314 10.81 4.89 11.14
N VAL A 315 10.09 5.23 12.21
CA VAL A 315 10.09 4.45 13.47
C VAL A 315 9.61 3.01 13.22
N PHE A 316 8.57 2.83 12.40
CA PHE A 316 8.07 1.51 12.03
C PHE A 316 9.14 0.67 11.32
N ILE A 317 9.84 1.24 10.33
CA ILE A 317 10.94 0.54 9.64
C ILE A 317 12.04 0.18 10.64
N SER A 318 12.46 1.10 11.49
CA SER A 318 13.47 0.81 12.52
C SER A 318 13.02 -0.31 13.45
N GLN A 319 11.77 -0.31 13.91
CA GLN A 319 11.23 -1.39 14.74
C GLN A 319 11.22 -2.73 14.01
N GLU A 320 10.87 -2.75 12.73
CA GLU A 320 10.91 -3.97 11.91
C GLU A 320 12.34 -4.50 11.76
N THR A 321 13.32 -3.63 11.53
CA THR A 321 14.74 -4.03 11.49
C THR A 321 15.23 -4.56 12.84
N ILE A 322 14.82 -3.97 13.96
CA ILE A 322 15.15 -4.47 15.31
C ILE A 322 14.56 -5.86 15.49
N ASN A 323 13.30 -6.07 15.11
CA ASN A 323 12.64 -7.38 15.23
C ASN A 323 13.31 -8.45 14.34
N GLN A 324 13.79 -8.07 13.15
CA GLN A 324 14.56 -8.98 12.29
C GLN A 324 15.88 -9.38 12.96
N LEU A 325 16.64 -8.42 13.47
CA LEU A 325 17.90 -8.69 14.18
C LEU A 325 17.70 -9.52 15.44
N ASP A 326 16.64 -9.28 16.21
CA ASP A 326 16.30 -10.09 17.38
C ASP A 326 15.96 -11.54 17.01
N ASN A 327 15.24 -11.75 15.90
CA ASN A 327 14.98 -13.09 15.38
C ASN A 327 16.26 -13.79 14.93
N GLU A 328 17.15 -13.11 14.21
CA GLU A 328 18.45 -13.66 13.81
C GLU A 328 19.30 -14.03 15.04
N LEU A 329 19.33 -13.16 16.05
CA LEU A 329 20.00 -13.41 17.32
C LEU A 329 19.41 -14.62 18.04
N LYS A 330 18.09 -14.78 18.08
CA LYS A 330 17.43 -15.98 18.63
C LYS A 330 17.78 -17.24 17.85
N THR A 331 17.82 -17.18 16.52
CA THR A 331 18.19 -18.34 15.69
C THR A 331 19.64 -18.77 15.93
N THR A 332 20.57 -17.83 15.96
CA THR A 332 22.00 -18.12 16.22
C THR A 332 22.24 -18.63 17.64
N LYS A 333 21.53 -18.10 18.65
CA LYS A 333 21.53 -18.67 20.01
C LYS A 333 21.03 -20.12 20.03
N TRP A 334 19.95 -20.42 19.31
CA TRP A 334 19.41 -21.79 19.23
C TRP A 334 20.37 -22.75 18.51
N GLU A 335 21.00 -22.30 17.43
CA GLU A 335 22.03 -23.07 16.71
C GLU A 335 23.25 -23.34 17.59
N MET A 336 23.74 -22.34 18.33
CA MET A 336 24.84 -22.50 19.28
C MET A 336 24.49 -23.52 20.38
N ALA A 337 23.29 -23.43 20.96
CA ALA A 337 22.81 -24.40 21.95
C ALA A 337 22.64 -25.82 21.36
N SER A 338 22.31 -25.94 20.06
CA SER A 338 22.28 -27.23 19.37
C SER A 338 23.69 -27.79 19.18
N GLN A 339 24.63 -26.98 18.72
CA GLN A 339 26.03 -27.40 18.55
C GLN A 339 26.64 -27.85 19.87
N LEU A 340 26.38 -27.14 20.98
CA LEU A 340 26.83 -27.54 22.31
C LEU A 340 26.29 -28.92 22.72
N ARG A 341 25.02 -29.22 22.41
CA ARG A 341 24.46 -30.56 22.64
C ARG A 341 25.15 -31.63 21.79
N ASP A 342 25.36 -31.37 20.51
CA ASP A 342 26.04 -32.30 19.60
C ASP A 342 27.50 -32.56 20.07
N TYR A 343 28.21 -31.53 20.56
CA TYR A 343 29.55 -31.67 21.14
C TYR A 343 29.53 -32.53 22.41
N GLN A 344 28.52 -32.36 23.28
CA GLN A 344 28.38 -33.18 24.47
C GLN A 344 28.08 -34.64 24.13
N GLU A 345 27.22 -34.90 23.13
CA GLU A 345 26.93 -36.24 22.64
C GLU A 345 28.19 -36.90 22.06
N LEU A 346 28.98 -36.16 21.26
CA LEU A 346 30.24 -36.65 20.72
C LEU A 346 31.25 -36.95 21.84
N LEU A 347 31.32 -36.11 22.87
CA LEU A 347 32.15 -36.36 24.05
C LEU A 347 31.72 -37.64 24.76
N ASN A 348 30.42 -37.87 24.94
CA ASN A 348 29.89 -39.10 25.54
C ASN A 348 30.29 -40.34 24.73
N VAL A 349 30.20 -40.28 23.39
CA VAL A 349 30.67 -41.37 22.51
C VAL A 349 32.17 -41.58 22.65
N LYS A 350 32.98 -40.52 22.70
CA LYS A 350 34.42 -40.61 22.91
C LYS A 350 34.75 -41.30 24.24
N MET A 351 34.04 -40.94 25.32
CA MET A 351 34.20 -41.59 26.62
C MET A 351 33.83 -43.07 26.58
N ALA A 352 32.74 -43.44 25.88
CA ALA A 352 32.37 -44.84 25.68
C ALA A 352 33.45 -45.62 24.92
N LEU A 353 34.01 -45.03 23.84
CA LEU A 353 35.11 -45.63 23.09
C LEU A 353 36.39 -45.77 23.93
N ASP A 354 36.72 -44.79 24.77
CA ASP A 354 37.87 -44.92 25.68
C ASP A 354 37.69 -46.09 26.66
N ILE A 355 36.47 -46.29 27.18
CA ILE A 355 36.13 -47.42 28.04
C ILE A 355 36.26 -48.74 27.26
N GLU A 356 35.77 -48.81 26.03
CA GLU A 356 35.92 -49.98 25.16
C GLU A 356 37.40 -50.28 24.87
N ILE A 357 38.21 -49.28 24.53
CA ILE A 357 39.65 -49.42 24.31
C ILE A 357 40.34 -49.91 25.57
N ALA A 358 40.00 -49.37 26.74
CA ALA A 358 40.53 -49.84 28.02
C ALA A 358 40.12 -51.30 28.30
N ALA A 359 38.88 -51.68 27.99
CA ALA A 359 38.42 -53.05 28.11
C ALA A 359 39.13 -54.00 27.14
N TYR A 360 39.33 -53.61 25.88
CA TYR A 360 40.09 -54.37 24.90
C TYR A 360 41.56 -54.53 25.32
N ARG A 361 42.21 -53.47 25.82
CA ARG A 361 43.58 -53.54 26.38
C ARG A 361 43.66 -54.55 27.52
N LYS A 362 42.70 -54.54 28.45
CA LYS A 362 42.64 -55.49 29.57
C LYS A 362 42.42 -56.94 29.12
N LEU A 363 41.62 -57.17 28.07
CA LEU A 363 41.44 -58.50 27.47
C LEU A 363 42.72 -58.99 26.80
N LEU A 364 43.42 -58.11 26.07
CA LEU A 364 44.71 -58.41 25.43
C LEU A 364 45.79 -58.74 26.47
N GLU A 365 45.88 -57.97 27.57
CA GLU A 365 46.76 -58.30 28.71
C GLU A 365 46.40 -59.67 29.33
N GLY A 366 45.12 -60.04 29.37
CA GLY A 366 44.65 -61.36 29.82
C GLY A 366 45.00 -62.52 28.87
N GLU A 367 45.19 -62.26 27.58
CA GLU A 367 45.69 -63.24 26.60
C GLU A 367 47.22 -63.28 26.55
N GLU A 368 47.89 -62.15 26.74
CA GLU A 368 49.35 -62.08 26.86
C GLU A 368 49.80 -62.84 28.12
N ASN A 369 49.05 -62.81 29.22
CA ASN A 369 49.32 -63.67 30.39
C ASN A 369 49.14 -65.18 30.12
N ARG A 370 48.52 -65.61 29.02
CA ARG A 370 48.49 -67.02 28.56
C ARG A 370 49.64 -67.33 27.61
N PHE A 371 50.09 -66.37 26.80
CA PHE A 371 51.25 -66.52 25.93
C PHE A 371 52.59 -66.34 26.66
N VAL A 372 52.63 -65.64 27.79
CA VAL A 372 53.85 -65.34 28.57
C VAL A 372 54.20 -66.42 29.61
N SER A 373 53.41 -67.50 29.74
CA SER A 373 53.86 -68.69 30.49
C SER A 373 54.88 -69.55 29.71
N GLY A 374 55.38 -69.07 28.57
CA GLY A 374 56.37 -69.76 27.75
C GLY A 374 57.30 -68.81 26.99
N GLY A 375 58.15 -68.06 27.69
CA GLY A 375 59.48 -67.73 27.17
C GLY A 375 59.80 -66.27 26.83
N SER A 376 60.65 -65.69 27.67
CA SER A 376 61.71 -64.70 27.40
C SER A 376 61.36 -63.20 27.34
N PRO A 377 62.15 -62.34 28.04
CA PRO A 377 61.90 -60.91 28.17
C PRO A 377 62.60 -60.12 27.05
N TYR A 378 61.86 -59.24 26.37
CA TYR A 378 62.46 -58.09 25.72
C TYR A 378 61.82 -56.83 26.27
N THR A 379 62.61 -56.14 27.09
CA THR A 379 62.39 -54.80 27.61
C THR A 379 62.17 -53.81 26.47
N TYR A 380 60.96 -53.24 26.38
CA TYR A 380 60.75 -51.97 25.68
C TYR A 380 60.73 -50.85 26.72
N LEU A 381 61.55 -49.83 26.45
CA LEU A 381 61.75 -48.66 27.28
C LEU A 381 60.42 -47.97 27.63
N GLU A 382 60.14 -47.93 28.92
CA GLU A 382 59.16 -47.07 29.57
C GLU A 382 59.63 -45.61 29.46
N SER A 383 59.06 -44.85 28.52
CA SER A 383 59.18 -43.39 28.54
C SER A 383 58.11 -42.82 29.44
N ARG A 384 58.59 -42.26 30.55
CA ARG A 384 57.86 -41.54 31.59
C ARG A 384 56.88 -40.51 31.02
N ILE A 385 55.69 -40.53 31.60
CA ILE A 385 54.73 -39.45 31.65
C ILE A 385 55.38 -38.22 32.32
N SER A 386 55.39 -37.08 31.63
CA SER A 386 55.40 -35.73 32.25
C SER A 386 55.16 -34.65 31.19
N ALA A 387 53.94 -34.59 30.68
CA ALA A 387 53.40 -33.40 30.01
C ALA A 387 52.09 -33.00 30.70
N HIS A 388 52.27 -32.28 31.80
CA HIS A 388 51.39 -31.32 32.44
C HIS A 388 50.68 -30.44 31.39
N ILE A 389 49.60 -30.93 30.80
CA ILE A 389 48.61 -30.09 30.13
C ILE A 389 47.54 -29.82 31.17
N LYS A 390 47.65 -28.63 31.78
CA LYS A 390 46.67 -28.06 32.70
C LYS A 390 45.43 -27.71 31.86
N VAL A 391 44.55 -28.68 31.64
CA VAL A 391 43.17 -28.39 31.23
C VAL A 391 42.53 -27.75 32.45
N LYS A 392 42.34 -26.43 32.38
CA LYS A 392 41.50 -25.70 33.30
C LYS A 392 40.06 -26.14 32.99
N SER A 393 39.62 -27.24 33.59
CA SER A 393 38.19 -27.52 33.75
C SER A 393 37.67 -26.44 34.71
N GLU A 394 37.30 -25.29 34.15
CA GLU A 394 36.23 -24.50 34.75
C GLU A 394 34.96 -25.34 34.52
N GLU A 395 34.59 -26.10 35.55
CA GLU A 395 33.21 -26.53 35.74
C GLU A 395 32.35 -25.27 35.70
N ILE A 396 31.83 -24.94 34.52
CA ILE A 396 30.64 -24.12 34.40
C ILE A 396 29.52 -25.02 34.92
N SER A 397 29.38 -24.98 36.24
CA SER A 397 28.32 -25.67 36.96
C SER A 397 26.98 -25.10 36.48
N ASP A 398 26.01 -25.99 36.30
CA ASP A 398 24.61 -25.73 35.92
C ASP A 398 23.92 -24.64 36.78
N THR A 399 24.55 -24.16 37.85
CA THR A 399 24.09 -23.05 38.70
C THR A 399 24.28 -21.68 38.05
N VAL A 400 25.32 -21.46 37.23
CA VAL A 400 25.59 -20.16 36.60
C VAL A 400 24.58 -19.86 35.49
N ILE A 401 24.11 -20.89 34.79
CA ILE A 401 23.13 -20.75 33.69
C ILE A 401 21.73 -20.42 34.24
N VAL A 402 21.40 -20.86 35.46
CA VAL A 402 20.12 -20.54 36.10
C VAL A 402 20.17 -19.14 36.72
N GLU A 403 21.26 -18.75 37.38
CA GLU A 403 21.38 -17.41 37.99
C GLU A 403 21.42 -16.29 36.93
N GLU A 404 22.14 -16.47 35.81
CA GLU A 404 22.19 -15.49 34.71
C GLU A 404 20.83 -15.39 33.97
N GLN A 405 20.09 -16.50 33.83
CA GLN A 405 18.72 -16.47 33.29
C GLN A 405 17.71 -15.83 34.24
N THR A 406 17.85 -15.95 35.57
CA THR A 406 16.95 -15.30 36.53
C THR A 406 17.22 -13.82 36.68
N ASP A 407 18.47 -13.38 36.55
CA ASP A 407 18.83 -11.97 36.66
C ASP A 407 18.46 -11.20 35.37
N GLU A 408 18.64 -11.79 34.18
CA GLU A 408 18.21 -11.16 32.92
C GLU A 408 16.68 -11.09 32.78
N THR A 409 15.94 -12.09 33.28
CA THR A 409 14.46 -12.06 33.26
C THR A 409 13.89 -11.06 34.25
N GLN A 410 14.47 -10.90 35.44
CA GLN A 410 14.06 -9.85 36.39
C GLN A 410 14.41 -8.45 35.88
N VAL A 411 15.57 -8.25 35.24
CA VAL A 411 15.96 -6.93 34.68
C VAL A 411 15.06 -6.52 33.50
N THR A 412 14.66 -7.47 32.65
CA THR A 412 13.75 -7.19 31.53
C THR A 412 12.31 -6.95 32.01
N GLU A 413 11.82 -7.67 33.03
CA GLU A 413 10.48 -7.45 33.58
C GLU A 413 10.38 -6.12 34.35
N VAL A 414 11.40 -5.75 35.13
CA VAL A 414 11.45 -4.47 35.87
C VAL A 414 11.57 -3.27 34.92
N THR A 415 12.27 -3.41 33.78
CA THR A 415 12.35 -2.34 32.78
C THR A 415 11.06 -2.20 31.96
N GLU A 416 10.36 -3.31 31.68
CA GLU A 416 9.03 -3.26 31.05
C GLU A 416 7.94 -2.70 31.98
N GLU A 417 7.95 -3.02 33.27
CA GLU A 417 7.02 -2.45 34.24
C GLU A 417 7.25 -0.95 34.45
N GLY A 418 8.50 -0.51 34.58
CA GLY A 418 8.84 0.92 34.67
C GLY A 418 8.42 1.72 33.44
N GLN A 419 8.56 1.16 32.24
CA GLN A 419 8.07 1.80 31.01
C GLN A 419 6.54 1.80 30.90
N ARG A 420 5.84 0.78 31.40
CA ARG A 420 4.36 0.74 31.46
C ARG A 420 3.78 1.69 32.50
N GLU A 421 4.47 1.91 33.60
CA GLU A 421 4.07 2.87 34.63
C GLU A 421 4.28 4.31 34.16
N GLN A 422 5.43 4.60 33.54
CA GLN A 422 5.70 5.91 32.94
C GLN A 422 4.71 6.24 31.79
N ARG A 423 4.29 5.24 31.00
CA ARG A 423 3.23 5.41 29.99
C ARG A 423 1.84 5.63 30.60
N ARG A 424 1.54 5.06 31.76
CA ARG A 424 0.28 5.32 32.48
C ARG A 424 0.26 6.73 33.04
N ASP A 425 1.36 7.19 33.63
CA ASP A 425 1.47 8.55 34.17
C ASP A 425 1.36 9.63 33.08
N LEU A 426 1.97 9.41 31.91
CA LEU A 426 1.82 10.27 30.74
C LEU A 426 0.38 10.31 30.20
N TRP A 427 -0.35 9.19 30.28
CA TRP A 427 -1.74 9.13 29.84
C TRP A 427 -2.70 9.82 30.82
N VAL A 428 -2.43 9.70 32.13
CA VAL A 428 -3.17 10.40 33.19
C VAL A 428 -2.92 11.91 33.13
N ALA A 429 -1.68 12.35 32.87
CA ALA A 429 -1.36 13.77 32.68
C ALA A 429 -2.06 14.36 31.44
N GLY A 430 -2.08 13.64 30.31
CA GLY A 430 -2.74 14.09 29.09
C GLY A 430 -4.28 14.16 29.20
N THR A 431 -4.89 13.35 30.07
CA THR A 431 -6.35 13.39 30.30
C THR A 431 -6.77 14.50 31.26
N GLN A 432 -5.91 14.92 32.19
CA GLN A 432 -6.19 16.10 33.04
C GLN A 432 -6.17 17.40 32.24
N ASP A 433 -5.26 17.58 31.28
CA ASP A 433 -5.17 18.79 30.46
C ASP A 433 -6.35 18.99 29.49
N HIS A 434 -7.02 17.92 29.06
CA HIS A 434 -8.22 18.02 28.22
C HIS A 434 -9.53 18.23 29.01
N SER A 435 -9.52 18.03 30.33
CA SER A 435 -10.68 18.30 31.19
C SER A 435 -10.73 19.74 31.71
N GLY A 436 -9.63 20.51 31.62
CA GLY A 436 -9.54 21.88 32.13
C GLY A 436 -9.96 23.01 31.19
N VAL A 437 -10.18 22.75 29.89
CA VAL A 437 -10.40 23.81 28.88
C VAL A 437 -11.87 24.02 28.52
N LYS A 438 -12.81 23.34 29.21
CA LYS A 438 -14.25 23.43 28.89
C LYS A 438 -15.08 24.07 29.99
N THR A 439 -14.67 25.23 30.49
CA THR A 439 -15.56 26.19 31.15
C THR A 439 -14.90 27.57 31.20
N ARG A 440 -15.16 28.39 30.18
CA ARG A 440 -15.50 29.81 30.36
C ARG A 440 -16.14 30.39 29.11
#